data_AF-A0A800JB34-F1
#
_entry.id   AF-A0A800JB34-F1
#
_cell.length_a   1.000
_cell.length_b   1.000
_cell.length_c   1.000
_cell.angle_alpha   90.00
_cell.angle_beta   90.00
_cell.angle_gamma   90.00
#
_symmetry.space_group_name_H-M   'P 1'
#
loop_
_entity.id
_entity.type
_entity.pdbx_description
1 polymer ?
#
loop_
_entity_poly.entity_id
_entity_poly.type
_entity_poly.pdbx_seq_one_letter_code
_entity_poly.pdbx_strand_id
1 'polypeptide(L)'
;LLEGIDGTDKLFYTTGRLTSEMVIKVAQMGIPILFSRAGITQMGMELAKKLGVTIIARAGGKHFLVYNGAETMVLDAKPPVKTKSPTCNLNKSNDKSSLRERRNREDLSA
;
A
#
# COMPACT_ATOMS: atom_id res chain seq x y z
N LEU A 1 -2.19 18.50 20.63
CA LEU A 1 -3.50 18.00 20.17
C LEU A 1 -4.57 18.99 20.62
N LEU A 2 -5.36 19.53 19.68
CA LEU A 2 -6.18 20.74 19.87
C LEU A 2 -7.34 20.60 20.89
N GLU A 3 -7.68 19.38 21.29
CA GLU A 3 -8.83 19.09 22.18
C GLU A 3 -8.47 18.15 23.34
N GLY A 4 -7.18 17.89 23.59
CA GLY A 4 -6.76 16.96 24.66
C GLY A 4 -7.21 15.51 24.46
N ILE A 5 -7.68 15.17 23.26
CA ILE A 5 -8.14 13.82 22.92
C ILE A 5 -6.95 12.86 22.91
N ASP A 6 -7.07 11.78 23.67
CA ASP A 6 -6.10 10.69 23.63
C ASP A 6 -6.29 9.81 22.39
N GLY A 7 -5.18 9.48 21.74
CA GLY A 7 -5.13 8.68 20.51
C GLY A 7 -5.00 7.18 20.75
N THR A 8 -4.65 6.75 21.96
CA THR A 8 -4.27 5.35 22.26
C THR A 8 -5.38 4.33 21.99
N ASP A 9 -6.64 4.74 22.05
CA ASP A 9 -7.82 3.91 21.77
C ASP A 9 -8.57 4.40 20.51
N LYS A 10 -7.85 4.81 19.48
CA LYS A 10 -8.45 5.31 18.23
C LYS A 10 -7.88 4.68 16.97
N LEU A 11 -8.61 4.90 15.88
CA LEU A 11 -8.21 4.55 14.53
C LEU A 11 -8.20 5.82 13.68
N PHE A 12 -7.13 5.98 12.90
CA PHE A 12 -7.00 7.10 11.97
C PHE A 12 -7.36 6.66 10.56
N TYR A 13 -8.41 7.24 9.97
CA TYR A 13 -8.83 6.97 8.60
C TYR A 13 -8.46 8.11 7.65
N THR A 14 -7.90 7.75 6.50
CA THR A 14 -7.67 8.70 5.41
C THR A 14 -8.05 8.10 4.06
N THR A 15 -8.42 8.97 3.11
CA THR A 15 -8.62 8.59 1.71
C THR A 15 -7.32 8.60 0.90
N GLY A 16 -6.26 9.25 1.42
CA GLY A 16 -4.97 9.42 0.77
C GLY A 16 -3.99 8.26 0.99
N ARG A 17 -2.85 8.30 0.30
CA ARG A 17 -1.79 7.27 0.42
C ARG A 17 -1.13 7.33 1.80
N LEU A 18 -0.76 6.17 2.31
CA LEU A 18 0.01 6.07 3.55
C LEU A 18 1.50 6.27 3.22
N THR A 19 1.92 7.53 3.18
CA THR A 19 3.33 7.91 3.06
C THR A 19 4.02 7.85 4.43
N SER A 20 5.35 7.96 4.45
CA SER A 20 6.14 8.08 5.67
C SER A 20 5.62 9.16 6.61
N GLU A 21 5.27 10.32 6.07
CA GLU A 21 4.76 11.45 6.85
C GLU A 21 3.42 11.15 7.51
N MET A 22 2.54 10.41 6.83
CA MET A 22 1.25 9.99 7.40
C MET A 22 1.46 9.04 8.58
N VAL A 23 2.39 8.10 8.46
CA VAL A 23 2.71 7.15 9.53
C VAL A 23 3.34 7.86 10.73
N ILE A 24 4.27 8.79 10.50
CA ILE A 24 4.92 9.57 11.57
C ILE A 24 3.90 10.39 12.34
N LYS A 25 2.99 11.09 11.64
CA LYS A 25 1.94 11.89 12.29
C LYS A 25 1.06 11.03 13.21
N VAL A 26 0.66 9.85 12.75
CA VAL A 26 -0.19 8.93 13.52
C VAL A 26 0.54 8.38 14.74
N ALA A 27 1.80 7.99 14.57
CA ALA A 27 2.64 7.54 15.68
C ALA A 27 2.84 8.64 16.74
N GLN A 28 3.08 9.88 16.31
CA GLN A 28 3.20 11.03 17.22
C GLN A 28 1.90 11.36 17.95
N MET A 29 0.74 11.09 17.33
CA MET A 29 -0.57 11.20 17.97
C MET A 29 -0.88 10.02 18.91
N GLY A 30 0.00 9.01 18.99
CA GLY A 30 -0.22 7.83 19.82
C GLY A 30 -1.33 6.90 19.32
N ILE A 31 -1.70 6.99 18.04
CA ILE A 31 -2.80 6.20 17.48
C ILE A 31 -2.27 4.83 17.01
N PRO A 32 -2.81 3.70 17.50
CA PRO A 32 -2.29 2.37 17.19
C PRO A 32 -2.65 1.88 15.78
N ILE A 33 -3.74 2.36 15.17
CA ILE A 33 -4.26 1.83 13.90
C ILE A 33 -4.43 2.94 12.85
N LEU A 34 -3.86 2.72 11.66
CA LEU A 34 -3.98 3.58 10.49
C LEU A 34 -4.63 2.84 9.33
N PHE A 35 -5.73 3.40 8.83
CA PHE A 35 -6.60 2.82 7.82
C PHE A 35 -6.69 3.73 6.59
N SER A 36 -6.55 3.15 5.39
CA SER A 36 -6.72 3.90 4.13
C SER A 36 -7.36 3.10 2.99
N ARG A 37 -8.11 3.82 2.13
CA ARG A 37 -8.58 3.29 0.85
C ARG A 37 -7.47 3.17 -0.20
N ALA A 38 -6.47 4.04 -0.13
CA ALA A 38 -5.34 4.03 -1.06
C ALA A 38 -4.28 2.99 -0.65
N GLY A 39 -3.17 2.94 -1.38
CA GLY A 39 -2.03 2.09 -1.04
C GLY A 39 -1.06 2.74 -0.07
N ILE A 40 -0.14 1.93 0.45
CA ILE A 40 1.01 2.36 1.26
C ILE A 40 2.28 2.44 0.40
N THR A 41 3.22 3.32 0.76
CA THR A 41 4.56 3.36 0.16
C THR A 41 5.52 2.42 0.89
N GLN A 42 6.62 2.02 0.24
CA GLN A 42 7.64 1.17 0.89
C GLN A 42 8.19 1.82 2.16
N MET A 43 8.63 3.08 2.07
CA MET A 43 9.14 3.83 3.22
C MET A 43 8.10 3.95 4.35
N GLY A 44 6.82 4.14 4.01
CA GLY A 44 5.74 4.16 4.99
C GLY A 44 5.56 2.81 5.69
N MET A 45 5.65 1.70 4.96
CA MET A 45 5.56 0.36 5.52
C MET A 45 6.73 0.05 6.46
N GLU A 46 7.94 0.43 6.09
CA GLU A 46 9.14 0.23 6.92
C GLU A 46 9.04 1.02 8.23
N LEU A 47 8.56 2.27 8.17
CA LEU A 47 8.32 3.07 9.36
C LEU A 47 7.24 2.47 10.25
N ALA A 48 6.14 2.00 9.68
CA ALA A 48 5.05 1.41 10.45
C ALA A 48 5.51 0.18 11.25
N LYS A 49 6.36 -0.66 10.64
CA LYS A 49 6.98 -1.81 11.31
C LYS A 49 7.86 -1.39 12.48
N LYS A 50 8.70 -0.37 12.28
CA LYS A 50 9.60 0.15 13.33
C LYS A 50 8.83 0.77 14.50
N LEU A 51 7.70 1.42 14.21
CA LEU A 51 6.89 2.14 15.19
C LEU A 51 5.78 1.29 15.81
N GLY A 52 5.59 0.05 15.34
CA GLY A 52 4.51 -0.82 15.83
C GLY A 52 3.09 -0.35 15.47
N VAL A 53 2.95 0.47 14.42
CA VAL A 53 1.63 0.97 13.99
C VAL A 53 0.96 -0.08 13.12
N THR A 54 -0.27 -0.43 13.45
CA THR A 54 -1.09 -1.34 12.66
C THR A 54 -1.55 -0.63 11.39
N ILE A 55 -1.30 -1.25 10.22
CA ILE A 55 -1.59 -0.64 8.93
C ILE A 55 -2.59 -1.49 8.15
N ILE A 56 -3.67 -0.84 7.76
CA ILE A 56 -4.64 -1.37 6.81
C ILE A 56 -4.69 -0.43 5.60
N ALA A 57 -4.54 -0.98 4.40
CA ALA A 57 -4.64 -0.21 3.17
C ALA A 57 -5.44 -0.97 2.11
N ARG A 58 -5.69 -0.30 0.96
CA ARG A 58 -6.45 -0.85 -0.16
C ARG A 58 -7.86 -1.30 0.25
N ALA A 59 -8.42 -0.63 1.25
CA ALA A 59 -9.74 -0.95 1.76
C ALA A 59 -10.83 -0.55 0.75
N GLY A 60 -11.64 -1.52 0.35
CA GLY A 60 -12.72 -1.34 -0.62
C GLY A 60 -13.81 -2.39 -0.46
N GLY A 61 -15.03 -1.93 -0.19
CA GLY A 61 -16.17 -2.81 0.09
C GLY A 61 -15.92 -3.65 1.34
N LYS A 62 -16.12 -4.97 1.22
CA LYS A 62 -15.92 -5.94 2.31
C LYS A 62 -14.50 -6.51 2.38
N HIS A 63 -13.52 -5.85 1.76
CA HIS A 63 -12.16 -6.37 1.62
C HIS A 63 -11.12 -5.29 1.89
N PHE A 64 -10.05 -5.68 2.56
CA PHE A 64 -8.91 -4.84 2.89
C PHE A 64 -7.63 -5.67 2.94
N LEU A 65 -6.48 -5.01 2.98
CA LEU A 65 -5.19 -5.65 3.17
C LEU A 65 -4.54 -5.14 4.44
N VAL A 66 -4.11 -6.05 5.30
CA VAL A 66 -3.29 -5.74 6.48
C VAL A 66 -1.84 -5.83 6.08
N TYR A 67 -1.10 -4.73 6.25
CA TYR A 67 0.33 -4.66 5.92
C TYR A 67 1.23 -4.82 7.16
N ASN A 68 0.73 -4.45 8.34
CA ASN A 68 1.43 -4.59 9.63
C ASN A 68 0.40 -4.70 10.76
N GLY A 69 0.73 -5.40 11.85
CA GLY A 69 -0.13 -5.54 13.03
C GLY A 69 -1.33 -6.47 12.80
N ALA A 70 -1.14 -7.60 12.12
CA ALA A 70 -2.24 -8.55 11.92
C ALA A 70 -2.66 -9.21 13.25
N GLU A 71 -1.72 -9.34 14.17
CA GLU A 71 -1.87 -9.87 15.52
C GLU A 71 -2.72 -8.97 16.44
N THR A 72 -2.92 -7.70 16.09
CA THR A 72 -3.71 -6.75 16.89
C THR A 72 -5.20 -6.80 16.55
N MET A 73 -5.60 -7.64 15.57
CA MET A 73 -6.97 -7.69 15.05
C MET A 73 -7.66 -9.02 15.34
N VAL A 74 -8.95 -8.93 15.71
CA VAL A 74 -9.86 -10.08 15.74
C VAL A 74 -10.74 -10.03 14.49
N LEU A 75 -10.70 -11.10 13.69
CA LEU A 75 -11.52 -11.23 12.47
C LEU A 75 -12.78 -12.04 12.81
N ASP A 76 -13.93 -11.38 12.82
CA ASP A 76 -15.23 -11.93 13.21
C ASP A 76 -16.02 -12.50 12.03
N ALA A 77 -15.92 -11.87 10.86
CA ALA A 77 -16.69 -12.23 9.67
C ALA A 77 -15.80 -12.52 8.47
N LYS A 78 -16.03 -13.67 7.82
CA LYS A 78 -15.38 -14.02 6.56
C LYS A 78 -16.16 -13.42 5.39
N PRO A 79 -15.60 -12.50 4.59
CA PRO A 79 -16.30 -11.92 3.45
C PRO A 79 -16.48 -12.96 2.32
N PRO A 80 -17.49 -12.79 1.46
CA PRO A 80 -17.66 -13.64 0.28
C PRO A 80 -16.43 -13.55 -0.60
N VAL A 81 -16.01 -14.67 -1.20
CA VAL A 81 -14.82 -14.72 -2.07
C VAL A 81 -15.02 -13.76 -3.25
N LYS A 82 -14.07 -12.86 -3.49
CA LYS A 82 -14.07 -12.04 -4.71
C LYS A 82 -13.99 -12.95 -5.93
N THR A 83 -15.05 -13.02 -6.72
CA THR A 83 -15.01 -13.59 -8.07
C THR A 83 -13.93 -12.81 -8.84
N LYS A 84 -13.02 -13.52 -9.52
CA LYS A 84 -11.94 -12.88 -10.29
C LYS A 84 -12.57 -11.84 -11.22
N SER A 85 -12.12 -10.59 -11.14
CA SER A 85 -12.46 -9.59 -12.16
C SER A 85 -12.04 -10.13 -13.52
N PRO A 86 -12.83 -9.96 -14.60
CA PRO A 86 -12.41 -10.36 -15.93
C PRO A 86 -11.07 -9.69 -16.20
N THR A 87 -10.05 -10.51 -16.43
CA THR A 87 -8.67 -10.10 -16.60
C THR A 87 -8.59 -9.08 -17.74
N CYS A 88 -8.00 -7.91 -17.49
CA CYS A 88 -7.53 -7.07 -18.58
C CYS A 88 -6.40 -7.83 -19.26
N ASN A 89 -6.66 -8.34 -20.46
CA ASN A 89 -5.63 -8.90 -21.35
C ASN A 89 -4.65 -7.77 -21.70
N LEU A 90 -3.55 -7.64 -20.95
CA LEU A 90 -2.35 -7.04 -21.51
C LEU A 90 -1.80 -8.04 -22.54
N ASN A 91 -2.15 -7.81 -23.80
CA ASN A 91 -1.37 -8.34 -24.92
C ASN A 91 0.09 -7.98 -24.64
N LYS A 92 0.92 -8.97 -24.33
CA LYS A 92 2.36 -8.85 -24.49
C LYS A 92 2.63 -8.68 -25.98
N SER A 93 2.63 -7.44 -26.46
CA SER A 93 3.33 -7.11 -27.69
C SER A 93 4.81 -7.30 -27.42
N ASN A 94 5.32 -8.45 -27.88
CA ASN A 94 6.72 -8.62 -28.19
C ASN A 94 7.15 -7.46 -29.10
N ASP A 95 7.92 -6.51 -28.57
CA ASP A 95 8.94 -5.84 -29.37
C ASP A 95 10.26 -5.83 -28.56
N LYS A 96 10.97 -6.96 -28.66
CA LYS A 96 12.41 -7.05 -28.35
C LYS A 96 13.23 -7.14 -29.65
N SER A 97 12.73 -6.60 -30.76
CA SER A 97 13.45 -6.58 -32.05
C SER A 97 14.08 -5.21 -32.33
N SER A 98 13.48 -4.10 -31.91
CA SER A 98 13.94 -2.76 -32.34
C SER A 98 15.20 -2.21 -31.64
N LEU A 99 15.67 -2.84 -30.55
CA LEU A 99 16.90 -2.42 -29.84
C LEU A 99 18.15 -3.23 -30.20
N ARG A 100 18.01 -4.38 -30.88
CA ARG A 100 19.17 -5.19 -31.33
C ARG A 100 19.69 -4.80 -32.71
N GLU A 101 18.84 -4.22 -33.57
CA GLU A 101 19.24 -3.82 -34.93
C GLU A 101 19.94 -2.46 -35.00
N ARG A 102 19.83 -1.62 -33.96
CA ARG A 102 20.55 -0.33 -33.92
C ARG A 102 22.02 -0.47 -33.55
N ARG A 103 22.41 -1.54 -32.82
CA ARG A 103 23.79 -1.75 -32.40
C ARG A 103 24.68 -2.30 -33.51
N ASN A 104 24.13 -3.08 -34.44
CA ASN A 104 24.90 -3.66 -35.56
C ASN A 104 25.17 -2.68 -36.71
N ARG A 105 24.60 -1.46 -36.70
CA ARG A 105 24.80 -0.47 -37.77
C ARG A 105 25.84 0.61 -37.42
N GLU A 106 26.16 0.76 -36.13
CA GLU A 106 27.19 1.71 -35.66
C GLU A 106 28.60 1.10 -35.70
N ASP A 107 28.73 -0.24 -35.69
CA ASP A 107 30.02 -0.95 -35.77
C ASP A 107 30.52 -1.25 -37.21
N LEU A 108 29.80 -0.82 -38.25
CA LEU A 108 30.19 -1.02 -39.67
C LEU A 108 30.58 0.27 -40.42
N SER A 109 30.76 1.39 -39.71
CA SER A 109 31.24 2.65 -40.31
C SER A 109 32.43 3.28 -39.58
N ALA A 110 33.33 2.46 -39.04
CA ALA A 110 34.67 2.87 -38.61
C ALA A 110 35.74 2.26 -39.52
#